data_AF-M6ZM90-F1
#
_entry.id   AF-M6ZM90-F1
#
_cell.length_a   1.000
_cell.length_b   1.000
_cell.length_c   1.000
_cell.angle_alpha   90.00
_cell.angle_beta   90.00
_cell.angle_gamma   90.00
#
_symmetry.space_group_name_H-M   'P 1'
#
loop_
_entity.id
_entity.type
_entity.pdbx_description
1 polymer ?
#
loop_
_entity_poly.entity_id
_entity_poly.type
_entity_poly.pdbx_seq_one_letter_code
_entity_poly.pdbx_strand_id
1 'polypeptide(L)' 'MKTIQELDLDLDYKISNQENPTHIRYPIQSYPSKIQSLAPEKHPVIEDVLTGIKGQYLLFSSGVINIRAYGGYESILSAE' A
#
# COMPACT_ATOMS: atom_id res chain seq x y z
N MET A 1 -12.37 24.33 15.46
CA MET A 1 -12.08 22.93 15.07
C MET A 1 -12.34 22.10 16.30
N LYS A 2 -13.17 21.04 16.25
CA LYS A 2 -13.37 20.16 17.40
C LYS A 2 -12.11 19.35 17.66
N THR A 3 -11.71 19.21 18.91
CA THR A 3 -10.59 18.34 19.30
C THR A 3 -11.03 16.87 19.33
N ILE A 4 -10.10 15.92 19.21
CA ILE A 4 -10.42 14.47 19.30
C ILE A 4 -11.09 14.15 20.65
N GLN A 5 -10.71 14.88 21.71
CA GLN A 5 -11.31 14.76 23.04
C GLN A 5 -12.80 15.14 23.08
N GLU A 6 -13.27 15.98 22.15
CA GLU A 6 -14.70 16.35 22.03
C GLU A 6 -15.52 15.34 21.20
N LEU A 7 -14.87 14.36 20.55
CA LEU A 7 -15.49 13.20 19.91
C LEU A 7 -15.45 11.99 20.86
N ASP A 8 -15.90 12.19 22.10
CA ASP A 8 -15.95 11.13 23.11
C ASP A 8 -16.96 10.04 22.71
N LEU A 9 -16.46 9.05 21.97
CA LEU A 9 -17.18 7.90 21.42
C LEU A 9 -17.10 6.67 22.33
N ASP A 10 -16.70 6.85 23.60
CA ASP A 10 -16.49 5.76 24.57
C ASP A 10 -15.45 4.72 24.07
N LEU A 11 -14.42 5.21 23.37
CA LEU A 11 -13.34 4.40 22.82
C LEU A 11 -12.13 4.41 23.76
N ASP A 12 -11.55 3.24 24.03
CA ASP A 12 -10.25 3.14 24.70
C ASP A 12 -9.15 3.54 23.69
N TYR A 13 -8.54 4.71 23.89
CA TYR A 13 -7.43 5.19 23.06
C TYR A 13 -6.29 5.74 23.91
N LYS A 14 -5.08 5.69 23.34
CA LYS A 14 -3.88 6.29 23.91
C LYS A 14 -3.35 7.35 22.95
N ILE A 15 -3.06 8.53 23.49
CA ILE A 15 -2.39 9.58 22.74
C ILE A 15 -0.90 9.25 22.69
N SER A 16 -0.34 9.20 21.49
CA SER A 16 1.11 9.06 21.32
C SER A 16 1.81 10.38 21.66
N ASN A 17 2.90 10.32 22.43
CA ASN A 17 3.77 11.47 22.70
C ASN A 17 4.74 11.76 21.53
N GLN A 18 4.56 11.09 20.38
CA GLN A 18 5.44 11.24 19.23
C GLN A 18 5.12 12.54 18.49
N GLU A 19 6.02 13.52 18.59
CA GLU A 19 5.85 14.83 17.94
C GLU A 19 6.23 14.81 16.45
N ASN A 20 7.15 13.93 16.05
CA ASN A 20 7.67 13.86 14.68
C ASN A 20 7.11 12.65 13.92
N PRO A 21 6.77 12.77 12.62
CA PRO A 21 6.36 11.62 11.82
C PRO A 21 7.44 10.54 11.76
N THR A 22 7.03 9.27 11.84
CA THR A 22 7.95 8.15 11.61
C THR A 22 8.28 8.07 10.12
N HIS A 23 9.55 8.25 9.77
CA HIS A 23 10.03 8.07 8.40
C HIS A 23 10.32 6.60 8.12
N ILE A 24 9.47 5.97 7.30
CA ILE A 24 9.64 4.59 6.87
C ILE A 24 10.36 4.58 5.53
N ARG A 25 11.49 3.86 5.45
CA ARG A 25 12.15 3.57 4.17
C ARG A 25 11.66 2.23 3.65
N TYR A 26 11.03 2.25 2.49
CA TYR A 26 10.58 1.04 1.83
C TYR A 26 11.65 0.50 0.87
N PRO A 27 11.73 -0.83 0.66
CA PRO A 27 12.63 -1.41 -0.31
C PRO A 27 12.10 -1.13 -1.72
N ILE A 28 12.78 -0.24 -2.43
CA ILE A 28 12.46 0.18 -3.79
C ILE A 28 13.76 0.25 -4.57
N GLN A 29 13.88 -0.59 -5.60
CA GLN A 29 15.01 -0.59 -6.54
C GLN A 29 14.80 0.45 -7.64
N SER A 30 13.58 0.55 -8.17
CA SER A 30 13.21 1.56 -9.16
C SER A 30 11.71 1.86 -9.11
N TYR A 31 11.34 3.06 -9.55
CA TYR A 31 9.94 3.45 -9.74
C TYR A 31 9.53 3.19 -11.20
N PRO A 32 8.27 2.82 -11.46
CA PRO A 32 7.76 2.70 -12.83
C PRO A 32 7.88 4.03 -13.57
N SER A 33 8.14 3.97 -14.87
CA SER A 33 8.21 5.16 -15.74
C SER A 33 6.87 5.90 -15.83
N LYS A 34 5.76 5.17 -15.64
CA LYS A 34 4.41 5.69 -15.56
C LYS A 34 3.68 5.04 -14.39
N ILE A 35 3.05 5.85 -13.53
CA ILE A 35 2.24 5.35 -12.43
C ILE A 35 0.87 4.91 -12.98
N GLN A 36 0.82 3.73 -13.58
CA GLN A 36 -0.40 3.09 -14.03
C GLN A 36 -0.86 2.06 -13.00
N SER A 37 -2.15 2.07 -12.66
CA SER A 37 -2.72 1.00 -11.82
C SER A 37 -2.86 -0.27 -12.64
N LEU A 38 -2.24 -1.35 -12.18
CA LEU A 38 -2.45 -2.70 -12.67
C LEU A 38 -3.69 -3.27 -11.97
N ALA A 39 -4.62 -3.84 -12.74
CA ALA A 39 -5.91 -4.31 -12.24
C ALA A 39 -6.19 -5.74 -12.73
N PRO A 40 -5.92 -6.76 -11.90
CA PRO A 40 -6.22 -8.16 -12.19
C PRO A 40 -7.65 -8.45 -12.65
N GLU A 41 -8.64 -7.66 -12.22
CA GLU A 41 -10.03 -7.80 -12.70
C GLU A 41 -10.18 -7.66 -14.22
N LYS A 42 -9.33 -6.84 -14.85
CA LYS A 42 -9.33 -6.65 -16.32
C LYS A 42 -8.33 -7.57 -17.01
N HIS A 43 -7.20 -7.83 -16.34
CA HIS A 43 -6.09 -8.64 -16.85
C HIS A 43 -5.61 -9.58 -15.74
N PRO A 44 -6.15 -10.81 -15.63
CA PRO A 44 -5.96 -11.69 -14.46
C PRO A 44 -4.52 -12.09 -14.16
N VAL A 45 -3.65 -12.00 -15.16
CA VAL A 45 -2.23 -12.33 -15.05
C VAL A 45 -1.42 -11.04 -15.20
N ILE A 46 -0.51 -10.82 -14.26
CA ILE A 46 0.48 -9.75 -14.30
C ILE A 46 1.86 -10.42 -14.37
N GLU A 47 2.48 -10.37 -15.54
CA GLU A 47 3.86 -10.79 -15.77
C GLU A 47 4.74 -9.53 -15.87
N ASP A 48 5.46 -9.21 -14.80
CA ASP A 48 6.32 -8.04 -14.75
C ASP A 48 7.39 -8.21 -13.67
N VAL A 49 8.42 -7.37 -13.72
CA VAL A 49 9.50 -7.33 -12.72
C VAL A 49 9.04 -6.52 -11.53
N LEU A 50 8.97 -7.14 -10.35
CA LEU A 50 8.75 -6.45 -9.08
C LEU A 50 9.97 -5.59 -8.76
N THR A 51 9.80 -4.27 -8.75
CA THR A 51 10.90 -3.31 -8.50
C THR A 51 10.85 -2.71 -7.09
N GLY A 52 9.79 -2.95 -6.32
CA GLY A 52 9.72 -2.48 -4.95
C GLY A 52 8.36 -2.65 -4.30
N ILE A 53 8.27 -2.19 -3.05
CA ILE A 53 7.02 -2.08 -2.31
C ILE A 53 6.89 -0.69 -1.70
N LYS A 54 5.67 -0.23 -1.45
CA LYS A 54 5.40 1.00 -0.69
C LYS A 54 4.07 0.89 0.05
N GLY A 55 4.13 0.54 1.34
CA GLY A 55 2.93 0.25 2.13
C GLY A 55 2.12 -0.88 1.50
N GLN A 56 0.89 -0.59 1.09
CA GLN A 56 -0.02 -1.55 0.43
C GLN A 56 0.19 -1.71 -1.09
N TYR A 57 1.26 -1.11 -1.64
CA TYR A 57 1.52 -1.17 -3.07
C TYR A 57 2.70 -2.09 -3.38
N LEU A 58 2.52 -2.96 -4.36
CA LEU A 58 3.63 -3.58 -5.08
C LEU A 58 3.93 -2.74 -6.33
N LEU A 59 5.20 -2.45 -6.56
CA LEU A 59 5.68 -1.66 -7.69
C LEU A 59 6.30 -2.62 -8.70
N PHE A 60 5.84 -2.52 -9.94
CA PHE A 60 6.39 -3.24 -11.08
C PHE A 60 6.97 -2.26 -12.09
N SER A 61 7.72 -2.74 -13.09
CA SER A 61 8.34 -1.84 -14.08
C SER A 61 7.30 -1.07 -14.91
N SER A 62 6.15 -1.68 -15.20
CA SER A 62 5.06 -1.08 -15.98
C SER A 62 4.02 -0.31 -15.16
N GLY A 63 3.99 -0.47 -13.84
CA GLY A 63 2.93 0.12 -13.02
C GLY A 63 2.94 -0.28 -11.56
N VAL A 64 1.80 -0.10 -10.89
CA VAL A 64 1.63 -0.40 -9.47
C VAL A 64 0.32 -1.14 -9.24
N ILE A 65 0.30 -2.05 -8.26
CA ILE A 65 -0.93 -2.70 -7.78
C ILE A 65 -1.14 -2.37 -6.31
N ASN A 66 -2.38 -2.02 -5.94
CA ASN A 66 -2.78 -1.89 -4.55
C ASN A 66 -3.36 -3.23 -4.08
N ILE A 67 -2.63 -3.96 -3.24
CA ILE A 67 -3.08 -5.30 -2.81
C ILE A 67 -4.29 -5.24 -1.88
N ARG A 68 -4.55 -4.11 -1.20
CA ARG A 68 -5.74 -3.95 -0.36
C ARG A 68 -7.04 -4.02 -1.17
N ALA A 69 -7.00 -3.62 -2.44
CA ALA A 69 -8.16 -3.69 -3.33
C ALA A 69 -8.62 -5.14 -3.59
N TYR A 70 -7.74 -6.12 -3.37
CA TYR A 70 -7.97 -7.54 -3.62
C TYR A 70 -8.07 -8.34 -2.30
N GLY A 71 -8.43 -7.68 -1.20
CA GLY A 71 -8.73 -8.38 0.05
C GLY A 71 -9.87 -9.39 -0.14
N GLY A 72 -9.63 -10.65 0.21
CA GLY A 72 -10.59 -11.75 0.04
C GLY A 72 -10.44 -12.56 -1.26
N TYR A 73 -9.56 -12.14 -2.17
CA TYR A 73 -9.21 -12.93 -3.35
C TYR A 73 -8.16 -13.98 -3.01
N GLU A 74 -8.24 -15.15 -3.67
CA GLU A 74 -7.11 -16.07 -3.77
C GLU A 74 -6.17 -15.57 -4.88
N SER A 75 -4.88 -15.51 -4.60
CA SER A 75 -3.87 -15.04 -5.55
C SER A 75 -2.64 -15.94 -5.48
N ILE A 76 -2.11 -16.29 -6.65
CA ILE A 76 -0.90 -17.09 -6.79
C ILE A 76 0.22 -16.14 -7.22
N LEU A 77 1.31 -16.16 -6.46
CA LEU A 77 2.53 -15.44 -6.81
C LEU A 77 3.60 -16.46 -7.17
N SER A 78 4.35 -16.18 -8.23
CA SER A 78 5.52 -16.95 -8.63
C SER A 78 6.60 -16.00 -9.12
N ALA A 79 7.85 -16.40 -8.99
CA ALA A 79 9.03 -15.70 -9.50
C ALA A 79 9.98 -16.76 -10.09
N GLU A 80 10.66 -16.41 -11.17
CA GLU A 80 11.74 -17.21 -11.77
C GLU A 80 13.10 -16.91 -11.12
#